data_AF-A0A4C1X4C9-F1
#
_entry.id   AF-A0A4C1X4C9-F1
#
_cell.length_a   1.000
_cell.length_b   1.000
_cell.length_c   1.000
_cell.angle_alpha   90.00
_cell.angle_beta   90.00
_cell.angle_gamma   90.00
#
_symmetry.space_group_name_H-M   'P 1'
#
loop_
_entity.id
_entity.type
_entity.pdbx_description
1 polymer ?
#
loop_
_entity_poly.entity_id
_entity_poly.type
_entity_poly.pdbx_seq_one_letter_code
_entity_poly.pdbx_strand_id
1 'polypeptide(L)'
;MAAKERANELARNTTLTKDTAVRNKELEFVNSAVFLGITLDNRLQWGPHISKLARKFSSAAYAVKKMRNLSDVETARLVYFGCFHSLMSYGILLWGNAADIHRIFVLQNRAVRAIYKL
;
A
#
# COMPACT_ATOMS: atom_id res chain seq x y z
N MET A 1 -40.18 -1.70 38.70
CA MET A 1 -39.92 -0.41 38.02
C MET A 1 -38.45 -0.31 37.57
N ALA A 2 -37.47 -0.61 38.42
CA ALA A 2 -36.03 -0.56 38.10
C ALA A 2 -35.53 -1.47 36.96
N ALA A 3 -36.22 -2.58 36.66
CA ALA A 3 -35.80 -3.51 35.59
C ALA A 3 -36.06 -2.98 34.18
N LYS A 4 -37.11 -2.15 33.98
CA LYS A 4 -37.42 -1.51 32.69
C LYS A 4 -36.45 -0.38 32.35
N GLU A 5 -35.89 0.25 33.37
CA GLU A 5 -34.96 1.38 33.24
C GLU A 5 -33.57 0.91 32.81
N ARG A 6 -33.09 -0.21 33.37
CA ARG A 6 -31.84 -0.87 32.95
C ARG A 6 -31.86 -1.40 31.52
N ALA A 7 -33.02 -1.88 31.04
CA ALA A 7 -33.18 -2.31 29.65
C ALA A 7 -33.12 -1.13 28.66
N ASN A 8 -33.55 0.06 29.09
CA ASN A 8 -33.50 1.28 28.27
C ASN A 8 -32.08 1.87 28.21
N GLU A 9 -31.28 1.76 29.29
CA GLU A 9 -29.86 2.12 29.24
C GLU A 9 -29.02 1.18 28.37
N LEU A 10 -29.33 -0.12 28.37
CA LEU A 10 -28.67 -1.12 27.50
C LEU A 10 -29.07 -1.00 26.00
N ALA A 11 -30.21 -0.36 25.72
CA ALA A 11 -30.62 -0.05 24.35
C ALA A 11 -29.97 1.24 23.83
N ARG A 12 -29.66 2.20 24.71
CA ARG A 12 -29.01 3.48 24.36
C ARG A 12 -27.52 3.37 24.12
N ASN A 13 -26.84 2.39 24.73
CA ASN A 13 -25.40 2.18 24.54
C ASN A 13 -25.07 1.25 23.35
N THR A 14 -26.05 0.49 22.82
CA THR A 14 -25.89 -0.33 21.60
C THR A 14 -26.18 0.44 20.31
N THR A 15 -26.89 1.55 20.37
CA THR A 15 -27.15 2.44 19.22
C THR A 15 -26.01 3.43 18.92
N LEU A 16 -25.04 3.59 19.82
CA LEU A 16 -23.90 4.50 19.61
C LEU A 16 -22.85 4.01 18.59
N THR A 17 -23.02 2.82 17.98
CA THR A 17 -22.02 2.25 17.06
C THR A 17 -22.46 2.13 15.59
N LYS A 18 -23.59 2.70 15.17
CA LYS A 18 -24.07 2.50 13.79
C LYS A 18 -24.69 3.70 13.08
N ASP A 19 -24.29 4.92 13.42
CA ASP A 19 -24.67 6.10 12.63
C ASP A 19 -23.56 6.50 11.65
N THR A 20 -23.29 5.66 10.65
CA THR A 20 -22.50 6.06 9.47
C THR A 20 -23.42 6.42 8.32
N ALA A 21 -24.25 7.46 8.52
CA ALA A 21 -25.07 8.04 7.48
C ALA A 21 -24.58 9.46 7.18
N VAL A 22 -23.87 9.64 6.07
CA VAL A 22 -23.57 10.97 5.53
C VAL A 22 -24.71 11.32 4.56
N ARG A 23 -25.54 12.31 4.92
CA ARG A 23 -26.71 12.74 4.13
C ARG A 23 -27.71 11.61 3.82
N ASN A 24 -28.07 10.81 4.83
CA ASN A 24 -29.13 9.79 4.72
C ASN A 24 -28.84 8.66 3.70
N LYS A 25 -27.56 8.41 3.39
CA LYS A 25 -27.09 7.24 2.64
C LYS A 25 -26.27 6.35 3.57
N GLU A 26 -26.64 5.06 3.62
CA GLU A 26 -25.83 4.04 4.28
C GLU A 26 -24.47 3.93 3.58
N LEU A 27 -23.39 4.06 4.35
CA LEU A 27 -22.04 3.88 3.86
C LEU A 27 -21.66 2.40 3.94
N GLU A 28 -21.28 1.82 2.79
CA GLU A 28 -20.71 0.49 2.76
C GLU A 28 -19.27 0.51 3.30
N PHE A 29 -18.99 -0.33 4.30
CA PHE A 29 -17.64 -0.57 4.76
C PHE A 29 -16.91 -1.46 3.75
N VAL A 30 -16.03 -0.86 2.97
CA VAL A 30 -15.18 -1.60 2.04
C VAL A 30 -13.90 -2.02 2.76
N ASN A 31 -13.55 -3.31 2.68
CA ASN A 31 -12.33 -3.82 3.31
C ASN A 31 -11.05 -3.28 2.66
N SER A 32 -11.10 -2.90 1.38
CA SER A 32 -9.98 -2.25 0.70
C SER A 32 -10.44 -1.21 -0.31
N ALA A 33 -9.82 -0.03 -0.31
CA ALA A 33 -10.11 1.04 -1.25
C ALA A 33 -8.85 1.46 -2.00
N VAL A 34 -8.96 1.82 -3.28
CA VAL A 34 -7.85 2.41 -4.03
C VAL A 34 -7.96 3.93 -3.93
N PHE A 35 -6.97 4.55 -3.32
CA PHE A 35 -6.86 6.00 -3.23
C PHE A 35 -5.53 6.44 -3.83
N LEU A 36 -5.58 7.31 -4.84
CA LEU A 36 -4.39 7.90 -5.46
C LEU A 36 -3.36 6.86 -5.95
N GLY A 37 -3.85 5.70 -6.41
CA GLY A 37 -3.04 4.57 -6.89
C GLY A 37 -2.54 3.61 -5.80
N ILE A 38 -2.85 3.89 -4.53
CA ILE A 38 -2.46 3.09 -3.37
C ILE A 38 -3.68 2.31 -2.87
N THR A 39 -3.49 1.04 -2.52
CA THR A 39 -4.56 0.21 -1.94
C THR A 39 -4.52 0.35 -0.43
N LEU A 40 -5.50 1.06 0.12
CA LEU A 40 -5.77 1.16 1.55
C LEU A 40 -6.53 -0.09 1.98
N ASP A 41 -6.06 -0.72 3.04
CA ASP A 41 -6.73 -1.85 3.69
C ASP A 41 -7.38 -1.36 5.01
N ASN A 42 -8.46 -2.00 5.44
CA ASN A 42 -9.23 -1.59 6.63
C ASN A 42 -8.40 -1.59 7.93
N ARG A 43 -7.35 -2.41 7.98
CA ARG A 43 -6.38 -2.48 9.09
C ARG A 43 -5.08 -1.74 8.81
N LEU A 44 -4.97 -1.03 7.67
CA LEU A 44 -3.75 -0.37 7.21
C LEU A 44 -2.52 -1.30 7.26
N GLN A 45 -2.71 -2.60 7.00
CA GLN A 45 -1.60 -3.56 7.02
C GLN A 45 -0.78 -3.55 5.73
N TRP A 46 -1.29 -2.89 4.67
CA TRP A 46 -0.63 -2.67 3.38
C TRP A 46 -0.13 -3.93 2.65
N GLY A 47 -0.31 -5.14 3.20
CA GLY A 47 0.19 -6.39 2.63
C GLY A 47 -0.28 -6.65 1.18
N PRO A 48 -1.59 -6.51 0.87
CA PRO A 48 -2.09 -6.62 -0.50
C PRO A 48 -1.48 -5.55 -1.43
N HIS A 49 -1.29 -4.33 -0.92
CA HIS A 49 -0.67 -3.24 -1.67
C HIS A 49 0.80 -3.54 -1.99
N ILE A 50 1.58 -3.93 -0.97
CA ILE A 50 3.00 -4.28 -1.08
C ILE A 50 3.19 -5.45 -2.02
N SER A 51 2.32 -6.47 -1.97
CA SER A 51 2.38 -7.61 -2.89
C SER A 51 2.16 -7.17 -4.34
N LYS A 52 1.18 -6.31 -4.59
CA LYS A 52 0.92 -5.75 -5.93
C LYS A 52 2.07 -4.86 -6.41
N LEU A 53 2.64 -4.05 -5.50
CA LEU A 53 3.77 -3.17 -5.78
C LEU A 53 5.05 -3.96 -6.05
N ALA A 54 5.33 -5.00 -5.27
CA ALA A 54 6.46 -5.91 -5.44
C ALA A 54 6.40 -6.62 -6.81
N ARG A 55 5.21 -7.02 -7.28
CA ARG A 55 5.06 -7.60 -8.62
C ARG A 55 5.38 -6.59 -9.73
N LYS A 56 4.92 -5.34 -9.59
CA LYS A 56 5.27 -4.25 -10.52
C LYS A 56 6.77 -3.97 -10.51
N PHE A 57 7.38 -3.86 -9.32
CA PHE A 57 8.81 -3.64 -9.19
C PHE A 57 9.64 -4.82 -9.69
N SER A 58 9.18 -6.06 -9.55
CA SER A 58 9.88 -7.22 -10.13
C SER A 58 9.94 -7.13 -11.66
N SER A 59 8.82 -6.75 -12.30
CA SER A 59 8.79 -6.53 -13.76
C SER A 59 9.67 -5.35 -14.16
N ALA A 60 9.62 -4.23 -13.42
CA ALA A 60 10.48 -3.08 -13.64
C ALA A 60 11.98 -3.42 -13.47
N ALA A 61 12.34 -4.21 -12.46
CA ALA A 61 13.71 -4.67 -12.23
C ALA A 61 14.20 -5.53 -13.41
N TYR A 62 13.33 -6.38 -13.95
CA TYR A 62 13.64 -7.17 -15.13
C TYR A 62 13.83 -6.28 -16.37
N ALA A 63 12.97 -5.28 -16.56
CA ALA A 63 13.11 -4.31 -17.64
C ALA A 63 14.42 -3.51 -17.53
N VAL A 64 14.78 -3.04 -16.32
CA VAL A 64 16.07 -2.37 -16.05
C VAL A 64 17.24 -3.30 -16.35
N LYS A 65 17.18 -4.57 -15.94
CA LYS A 65 18.20 -5.58 -16.25
C LYS A 65 18.34 -5.79 -17.76
N LYS A 66 17.23 -5.87 -18.49
CA LYS A 66 17.24 -6.03 -19.95
C LYS A 66 17.81 -4.80 -20.64
N MET A 67 17.42 -3.60 -20.21
CA MET A 67 18.00 -2.36 -20.74
C MET A 67 19.49 -2.26 -20.45
N ARG A 68 19.95 -2.63 -19.25
CA ARG A 68 21.38 -2.67 -18.93
C ARG A 68 22.18 -3.63 -19.83
N ASN A 69 21.57 -4.67 -20.38
CA ASN A 69 22.24 -5.53 -21.36
C ASN A 69 22.35 -4.87 -22.75
N LEU A 70 21.51 -3.90 -23.05
CA LEU A 70 21.42 -3.21 -24.34
C LEU A 70 22.08 -1.82 -24.32
N SER A 71 22.18 -1.17 -23.16
CA SER A 71 22.59 0.22 -23.00
C SER A 71 23.60 0.46 -21.87
N ASP A 72 24.13 1.68 -21.83
CA ASP A 72 25.13 2.11 -20.86
C ASP A 72 24.57 2.23 -19.41
N VAL A 73 25.47 2.23 -18.42
CA VAL A 73 25.14 2.32 -16.98
C VAL A 73 24.28 3.54 -16.70
N GLU A 74 24.62 4.68 -17.33
CA GLU A 74 23.98 5.95 -17.04
C GLU A 74 22.50 5.96 -17.43
N THR A 75 22.17 5.35 -18.58
CA THR A 75 20.78 5.20 -19.01
C THR A 75 19.99 4.29 -18.06
N ALA A 76 20.58 3.16 -17.66
CA ALA A 76 19.94 2.25 -16.70
C ALA A 76 19.72 2.93 -15.33
N ARG A 77 20.65 3.78 -14.90
CA ARG A 77 20.55 4.57 -13.68
C ARG A 77 19.41 5.59 -13.76
N LEU A 78 19.29 6.30 -14.89
CA LEU A 78 18.21 7.27 -15.11
C LEU A 78 16.82 6.61 -15.04
N VAL A 79 16.65 5.47 -15.72
CA VAL A 79 15.40 4.70 -15.68
C VAL A 79 15.08 4.25 -14.26
N TYR A 80 16.07 3.79 -13.50
CA TYR A 80 15.88 3.41 -12.12
C TYR A 80 15.39 4.59 -11.26
N PHE A 81 16.02 5.76 -11.37
CA PHE A 81 15.54 6.94 -10.64
C PHE A 81 14.12 7.35 -11.08
N GLY A 82 13.81 7.27 -12.38
CA GLY A 82 12.49 7.64 -12.91
C GLY A 82 11.36 6.68 -12.52
N CYS A 83 11.61 5.38 -12.45
CA CYS A 83 10.56 4.36 -12.24
C CYS A 83 10.56 3.75 -10.83
N PHE A 84 11.73 3.57 -10.20
CA PHE A 84 11.80 3.02 -8.85
C PHE A 84 11.77 4.11 -7.80
N HIS A 85 12.68 5.08 -7.90
CA HIS A 85 12.87 6.06 -6.84
C HIS A 85 11.65 6.98 -6.69
N SER A 86 11.04 7.42 -7.80
CA SER A 86 9.81 8.21 -7.77
C SER A 86 8.65 7.50 -7.04
N LEU A 87 8.39 6.24 -7.38
CA LEU A 87 7.32 5.42 -6.77
C LEU A 87 7.61 5.11 -5.30
N MET A 88 8.87 4.81 -4.97
CA MET A 88 9.33 4.60 -3.60
C MET A 88 9.09 5.86 -2.77
N SER A 89 9.64 7.00 -3.18
CA SER A 89 9.56 8.26 -2.43
C SER A 89 8.12 8.75 -2.25
N TYR A 90 7.24 8.50 -3.23
CA TYR A 90 5.82 8.84 -3.13
C TYR A 90 5.09 7.97 -2.08
N GLY A 91 5.32 6.65 -2.09
CA GLY A 91 4.55 5.70 -1.28
C GLY A 91 5.14 5.38 0.09
N ILE A 92 6.43 5.63 0.31
CA ILE A 92 7.17 5.19 1.50
C ILE A 92 6.60 5.77 2.80
N LEU A 93 6.01 6.97 2.78
CA LEU A 93 5.42 7.56 3.98
C LEU A 93 4.21 6.76 4.50
N LEU A 94 3.49 6.10 3.61
CA LEU A 94 2.25 5.39 3.93
C LEU A 94 2.51 3.93 4.31
N TRP A 95 3.21 3.19 3.46
CA TRP A 95 3.48 1.76 3.66
C TRP A 95 4.90 1.47 4.19
N GLY A 96 5.68 2.52 4.50
CA GLY A 96 7.02 2.44 5.09
C GLY A 96 7.11 1.64 6.38
N ASN A 97 6.05 1.69 7.18
CA ASN A 97 5.96 1.02 8.48
C ASN A 97 5.36 -0.40 8.39
N ALA A 98 5.08 -0.90 7.20
CA ALA A 98 4.48 -2.22 7.03
C ALA A 98 5.50 -3.33 7.27
N ALA A 99 5.07 -4.44 7.88
CA ALA A 99 5.94 -5.59 8.18
C ALA A 99 6.58 -6.22 6.93
N ASP A 100 5.87 -6.19 5.79
CA ASP A 100 6.32 -6.81 4.53
C ASP A 100 7.26 -5.94 3.69
N ILE A 101 7.67 -4.78 4.20
CA ILE A 101 8.48 -3.83 3.42
C ILE A 101 9.83 -4.39 2.97
N HIS A 102 10.40 -5.32 3.75
CA HIS A 102 11.68 -5.94 3.44
C HIS A 102 11.71 -6.55 2.03
N ARG A 103 10.58 -7.09 1.54
CA ARG A 103 10.49 -7.67 0.18
C ARG A 103 10.74 -6.61 -0.91
N ILE A 104 10.27 -5.39 -0.71
CA ILE A 104 10.48 -4.27 -1.64
C ILE A 104 11.95 -3.85 -1.63
N PHE A 105 12.58 -3.72 -0.46
CA PHE A 105 14.00 -3.37 -0.36
C PHE A 105 14.91 -4.44 -0.99
N VAL A 106 14.58 -5.73 -0.86
CA VAL A 106 15.31 -6.79 -1.55
C VAL A 106 15.22 -6.64 -3.07
N LEU A 107 14.03 -6.33 -3.60
CA LEU A 107 13.84 -6.07 -5.04
C LEU A 107 14.60 -4.82 -5.50
N GLN A 108 14.60 -3.77 -4.69
CA GLN A 108 15.36 -2.56 -4.95
C GLN A 108 16.86 -2.86 -5.04
N ASN A 109 17.43 -3.56 -4.05
CA ASN A 109 18.83 -3.97 -4.05
C ASN A 109 19.17 -4.90 -5.22
N ARG A 110 18.22 -5.75 -5.65
CA ARG A 110 18.38 -6.59 -6.85
C ARG A 110 18.43 -5.75 -8.13
N ALA A 111 17.58 -4.73 -8.24
CA ALA A 111 17.60 -3.81 -9.38
C ALA A 111 18.90 -3.00 -9.43
N VAL A 112 19.37 -2.49 -8.28
CA VAL A 112 20.64 -1.76 -8.18
C VAL A 112 21.82 -2.66 -8.58
N ARG A 113 21.88 -3.90 -8.09
CA ARG A 113 22.90 -4.88 -8.51
C ARG A 113 22.85 -5.16 -10.01
N ALA A 114 21.66 -5.25 -10.59
CA ALA A 114 21.50 -5.44 -12.03
C ALA A 114 22.09 -4.28 -12.85
N ILE A 115 22.02 -3.04 -12.35
CA ILE A 115 22.60 -1.86 -13.01
C ILE A 115 24.13 -1.89 -12.95
N TYR A 116 24.68 -2.08 -11.76
CA TYR A 116 26.13 -2.03 -11.54
C TYR A 116 26.87 -3.33 -11.87
N LYS A 117 26.15 -4.43 -12.19
CA LYS A 117 26.70 -5.79 -12.37
C LYS A 117 27.58 -6.23 -11.18
N LEU A 118 27.12 -5.92 -9.97
CA LEU A 118 27.66 -6.42 -8.70
C LEU A 118 27.01 -7.77 -8.36
#